data_AF-A0A5B8Z8D4-F1
#
_entry.id   AF-A0A5B8Z8D4-F1
#
_cell.length_a   1.000
_cell.length_b   1.000
_cell.length_c   1.000
_cell.angle_alpha   90.00
_cell.angle_beta   90.00
_cell.angle_gamma   90.00
#
_symmetry.space_group_name_H-M   'P 1'
#
loop_
_entity.id
_entity.type
_entity.pdbx_description
1 polymer ?
#
loop_
_entity_poly.entity_id
_entity_poly.type
_entity_poly.pdbx_seq_one_letter_code
_entity_poly.pdbx_strand_id
1 'polypeptide(L)' 'MLESYIMSLFLYFPEDKTEYIPAAISFTIFFILCVLTFRFILRVSNRQAIKAKELEDQIMNEINSSEKNS' A
#
# COMPACT_ATOMS: atom_id res chain seq x y z
N MET A 1 1.05 -36.66 8.02
CA MET A 1 -0.38 -37.02 8.03
C MET A 1 -1.27 -35.78 8.18
N LEU A 2 -1.06 -34.93 9.20
CA LEU A 2 -1.79 -33.65 9.35
C LEU A 2 -1.49 -32.64 8.23
N GLU A 3 -0.21 -32.47 7.84
CA GLU A 3 0.21 -31.58 6.75
C GLU A 3 -0.52 -31.87 5.42
N SER A 4 -0.63 -33.14 5.04
CA SER A 4 -1.34 -33.56 3.82
C SER A 4 -2.83 -33.27 3.87
N TYR A 5 -3.45 -33.40 5.05
CA TYR A 5 -4.87 -33.12 5.26
C TYR A 5 -5.16 -31.62 5.18
N ILE A 6 -4.29 -30.78 5.76
CA ILE A 6 -4.39 -29.32 5.66
C ILE A 6 -4.25 -28.86 4.21
N MET A 7 -3.31 -29.45 3.46
CA MET A 7 -3.17 -29.17 2.02
C MET A 7 -4.41 -29.62 1.22
N SER A 8 -4.97 -30.79 1.53
CA SER A 8 -6.19 -31.32 0.88
C SER A 8 -7.43 -30.46 1.12
N LEU A 9 -7.51 -29.74 2.24
CA LEU A 9 -8.64 -28.84 2.56
C LEU A 9 -8.64 -27.57 1.71
N PHE A 10 -7.48 -27.10 1.22
CA PHE A 10 -7.35 -25.90 0.40
C PHE A 10 -7.14 -26.17 -1.10
N LEU A 11 -6.74 -27.39 -1.47
CA LEU A 11 -6.49 -27.79 -2.85
C LEU A 11 -7.67 -28.52 -3.51
N TYR A 12 -8.86 -28.52 -2.88
CA TYR A 12 -10.09 -28.96 -3.55
C TYR A 12 -10.52 -27.87 -4.53
N PHE A 13 -10.26 -28.14 -5.80
CA PHE A 13 -10.71 -27.30 -6.89
C PHE A 13 -12.08 -27.79 -7.36
N PRO A 14 -13.14 -26.98 -7.26
CA PRO A 14 -14.42 -27.37 -7.82
C PRO A 14 -14.27 -27.71 -9.31
N GLU A 15 -14.88 -28.82 -9.70
CA GLU A 15 -14.90 -29.30 -11.08
C GLU A 15 -15.65 -28.30 -11.96
N ASP A 16 -16.75 -27.74 -11.44
CA ASP A 16 -17.51 -26.68 -12.08
C ASP A 16 -16.93 -25.28 -11.79
N LYS A 17 -16.56 -24.57 -12.86
CA LYS A 17 -15.92 -23.25 -12.76
C LYS A 17 -16.82 -22.15 -12.19
N THR A 18 -18.13 -22.39 -12.18
CA THR A 18 -19.13 -21.47 -11.64
C THR A 18 -19.00 -21.29 -10.13
N GLU A 19 -18.48 -22.30 -9.42
CA GLU A 19 -18.26 -22.23 -7.97
C GLU A 19 -17.14 -21.26 -7.56
N TYR A 20 -16.28 -20.81 -8.50
CA TYR A 20 -15.29 -19.76 -8.25
C TYR A 20 -15.85 -18.34 -8.36
N ILE A 21 -17.06 -18.16 -8.90
CA ILE A 21 -17.65 -16.82 -9.10
C ILE A 21 -17.70 -16.01 -7.78
N PRO A 22 -18.13 -16.58 -6.63
CA PRO A 22 -18.13 -15.87 -5.36
C PRO A 22 -16.73 -15.45 -4.91
N ALA A 23 -15.71 -16.30 -5.14
CA ALA A 23 -14.32 -15.99 -4.82
C ALA A 23 -13.77 -14.86 -5.71
N ALA A 24 -14.09 -14.88 -7.01
CA ALA A 24 -13.68 -13.84 -7.94
C ALA A 24 -14.31 -12.48 -7.59
N ILE A 25 -15.58 -12.45 -7.20
CA ILE A 25 -16.26 -11.22 -6.74
C ILE A 25 -15.59 -10.68 -5.48
N SER A 26 -15.37 -11.53 -4.48
CA SER A 26 -14.75 -11.15 -3.21
C SER A 26 -13.34 -10.61 -3.42
N PHE A 27 -12.54 -11.30 -4.23
CA PHE A 27 -11.20 -10.85 -4.61
C PHE A 27 -11.25 -9.51 -5.34
N THR A 28 -12.18 -9.33 -6.28
CA THR A 28 -12.32 -8.09 -7.05
C THR A 28 -12.65 -6.91 -6.14
N ILE A 29 -13.58 -7.07 -5.20
CA ILE A 29 -13.93 -6.02 -4.24
C ILE A 29 -12.71 -5.65 -3.39
N PHE A 30 -12.02 -6.65 -2.83
CA PHE A 30 -10.84 -6.41 -2.01
C PHE A 30 -9.71 -5.76 -2.81
N PHE A 31 -9.50 -6.19 -4.05
CA PHE A 31 -8.51 -5.63 -4.94
C PHE A 31 -8.78 -4.15 -5.26
N ILE A 32 -10.04 -3.79 -5.55
CA ILE A 32 -10.44 -2.40 -5.75
C ILE A 32 -10.14 -1.57 -4.49
N LEU A 33 -10.52 -2.06 -3.31
CA LEU A 33 -10.24 -1.37 -2.04
C LEU A 33 -8.74 -1.20 -1.79
N CYS A 34 -7.93 -2.22 -2.10
CA CYS A 34 -6.48 -2.16 -1.99
C CYS A 34 -5.90 -1.08 -2.89
N VAL A 35 -6.30 -1.05 -4.17
CA VAL A 35 -5.85 -0.02 -5.13
C VAL A 35 -6.25 1.38 -4.66
N LEU A 36 -7.49 1.57 -4.20
CA LEU A 36 -7.97 2.86 -3.70
C LEU A 36 -7.17 3.32 -2.47
N THR A 37 -6.97 2.41 -1.50
CA THR A 37 -6.17 2.68 -0.30
C THR A 37 -4.74 3.05 -0.66
N PHE A 38 -4.11 2.29 -1.56
CA PHE A 38 -2.75 2.56 -2.01
C PHE A 38 -2.64 3.94 -2.68
N ARG A 39 -3.56 4.29 -3.57
CA ARG A 39 -3.60 5.62 -4.20
C ARG A 39 -3.81 6.74 -3.18
N PHE A 40 -4.65 6.51 -2.17
CA PHE A 40 -4.86 7.48 -1.09
C PHE A 40 -3.58 7.72 -0.30
N ILE A 41 -2.89 6.65 0.11
CA ILE A 41 -1.62 6.73 0.83
C ILE A 41 -0.57 7.47 0.01
N LEU A 42 -0.42 7.15 -1.28
CA LEU A 42 0.53 7.86 -2.16
C LEU A 42 0.23 9.36 -2.24
N ARG A 43 -1.04 9.74 -2.35
CA ARG A 43 -1.43 11.16 -2.40
C ARG A 43 -1.07 11.89 -1.11
N VAL A 44 -1.31 11.25 0.03
CA VAL A 44 -0.98 11.81 1.35
C VAL A 44 0.54 11.88 1.55
N SER A 45 1.27 10.85 1.15
CA SER A 45 2.74 10.80 1.22
C SER A 45 3.39 11.92 0.41
N ASN A 46 2.95 12.14 -0.84
CA ASN A 46 3.48 13.23 -1.67
C ASN A 46 3.28 14.62 -1.03
N ARG A 47 2.13 14.84 -0.38
CA ARG A 47 1.87 16.10 0.33
C ARG A 47 2.77 16.28 1.54
N GLN A 48 3.08 15.20 2.26
CA GLN A 48 4.01 15.24 3.39
C GLN A 48 5.45 15.49 2.91
N ALA A 49 5.87 14.83 1.82
CA ALA A 49 7.20 15.01 1.24
C ALA A 49 7.47 16.46 0.81
N ILE A 50 6.49 17.12 0.18
CA ILE A 50 6.63 18.53 -0.23
C ILE A 50 6.81 19.43 1.01
N LYS A 51 6.00 19.24 2.06
CA LYS A 51 6.10 20.02 3.29
C LYS A 51 7.43 19.81 4.03
N ALA A 52 7.90 18.56 4.06
CA ALA A 52 9.20 18.22 4.66
C ALA A 52 10.34 18.92 3.92
N LYS A 53 10.32 18.91 2.59
CA LYS A 53 11.31 19.60 1.77
C LYS A 53 11.32 21.11 1.99
N GLU A 54 10.15 21.74 2.06
CA GLU A 54 10.05 23.18 2.34
C GLU A 54 10.65 23.54 3.71
N LEU A 55 10.44 22.69 4.72
CA LEU A 55 11.02 22.87 6.04
C LEU A 55 12.55 22.69 6.02
N GLU A 56 13.05 21.67 5.31
CA GLU A 56 14.50 21.46 5.12
C GLU A 56 15.15 22.68 4.44
N ASP A 57 14.54 23.20 3.37
CA ASP A 57 15.04 24.38 2.66
C ASP A 57 15.07 25.62 3.57
N GLN A 58 14.05 25.83 4.42
CA GLN A 58 14.01 26.93 5.40
C GLN A 58 15.16 26.84 6.41
N ILE A 59 15.34 25.67 7.03
CA ILE A 59 16.41 25.44 8.01
C ILE A 59 17.78 25.65 7.37
N MET A 60 17.99 25.14 6.15
CA MET A 60 19.25 25.30 5.43
C MET A 60 19.54 26.77 5.10
N ASN A 61 18.52 27.54 4.71
CA ASN A 61 18.65 28.97 4.47
C ASN A 61 18.99 29.75 5.75
N GLU A 62 18.37 29.41 6.88
CA GLU A 62 18.70 30.00 8.18
C GLU A 62 20.15 29.72 8.58
N ILE A 63 20.61 28.47 8.47
CA ILE A 63 22.00 28.07 8.76
C ILE A 63 22.98 28.86 7.88
N ASN A 64 22.77 28.86 6.56
CA ASN A 64 23.65 29.58 5.63
C ASN A 64 23.66 31.10 5.88
N SER A 65 22.52 31.67 6.27
CA SER A 65 22.45 33.10 6.64
C SER A 65 23.18 33.41 7.94
N SER A 66 23.19 32.47 8.90
CA SER A 66 23.92 32.60 10.16
C SER A 66 25.44 32.46 9.98
N GLU A 67 25.89 31.55 9.12
CA GLU A 67 27.32 31.40 8.79
C GLU A 67 27.88 32.61 8.05
N LYS A 68 27.09 33.24 7.16
CA LYS A 68 27.54 34.41 6.39
C LYS A 68 27.66 35.70 7.23
N ASN A 69 27.03 35.73 8.40
CA ASN A 69 27.05 36.87 9.33
C ASN A 69 28.04 36.70 10.50
N SER A 70 28.84 35.61 10.51
CA SER A 70 29.95 35.36 11.44
C SER A 70 31.30 35.46 10.74
#